data_AF-A0A2J6PR12-F1
#
_entry.id   AF-A0A2J6PR12-F1
#
_cell.length_a   1.000
_cell.length_b   1.000
_cell.length_c   1.000
_cell.angle_alpha   90.00
_cell.angle_beta   90.00
_cell.angle_gamma   90.00
#
_symmetry.space_group_name_H-M   'P 1'
#
loop_
_entity.id
_entity.type
_entity.pdbx_description
1 polymer ?
#
loop_
_entity_poly.entity_id
_entity_poly.type
_entity_poly.pdbx_seq_one_letter_code
_entity_poly.pdbx_strand_id
1 'polypeptide(L)'
;MAITAWLAEKVLNSRAKLQVIKTRSVPVNRALGWIQGFDLLKAVWSLRQLPGGKIGYLTMVFVFSLSKLGDLVTTSLVQQVPIQSRCEFGDGLVLNETGHALFTFPPVNGAPYIVVHNSQYFSTNNSCPYGIYTKVNRDTDFCPEEQDILGTWSCTSEPALIYSAGSSLQDIATDFQNRGLLYSNISGILTDFGGGYYGHAVMWSSSVSDDSDTVWDVRAAIQTNDSPYDNVLMLPVSCSMNAPNAETIQSQMQSVTSLDVWKATFQGLMYYGTGTPVVQDPEQELAMLLNTMVMVYGGNNMLLSVPAPNADQTQGCIVSATHVPLVVEALVLIIAALLVILTVLLASYVLRLWAKDRVLKVATNDLPDTVVAWATLAAKEHQLSKQAAVTAQVRQKELKNWVVGLEVLNGYRRLRIMPKDAIRDELPLQDGVNASEHGLLATP
;
A
#
# COMPACT_ATOMS: atom_id res chain seq x y z
N MET A 1 -0.52 8.03 -19.92
CA MET A 1 -0.03 7.35 -21.14
C MET A 1 -0.70 7.81 -22.44
N ALA A 2 -2.01 8.11 -22.49
CA ALA A 2 -2.65 8.59 -23.71
C ALA A 2 -2.03 9.91 -24.26
N ILE A 3 -1.74 10.86 -23.37
CA ILE A 3 -1.13 12.16 -23.73
C ILE A 3 0.27 11.98 -24.32
N THR A 4 1.10 11.12 -23.72
CA THR A 4 2.46 10.84 -24.23
C THR A 4 2.43 10.20 -25.62
N ALA A 5 1.49 9.29 -25.88
CA ALA A 5 1.32 8.70 -27.20
C ALA A 5 0.86 9.74 -28.24
N TRP A 6 -0.10 10.59 -27.90
CA TRP A 6 -0.57 11.68 -28.77
C TRP A 6 0.55 12.68 -29.09
N LEU A 7 1.35 13.08 -28.10
CA LEU A 7 2.51 13.96 -28.32
C LEU A 7 3.52 13.30 -29.24
N ALA A 8 3.84 12.02 -29.03
CA ALA A 8 4.78 11.29 -29.88
C ALA A 8 4.29 11.19 -31.33
N GLU A 9 2.99 10.98 -31.55
CA GLU A 9 2.37 11.03 -32.88
C GLU A 9 2.58 12.40 -33.55
N LYS A 10 2.26 13.50 -32.85
CA LYS A 10 2.43 14.85 -33.39
C LYS A 10 3.90 15.17 -33.67
N VAL A 11 4.83 14.71 -32.84
CA VAL A 11 6.28 14.86 -33.04
C VAL A 11 6.73 14.13 -34.32
N LEU A 12 6.30 12.89 -34.53
CA LEU A 12 6.65 12.11 -35.72
C LEU A 12 6.07 12.73 -36.99
N ASN A 13 4.81 13.19 -36.95
CA ASN A 13 4.18 13.85 -38.08
C ASN A 13 4.89 15.16 -38.44
N SER A 14 5.23 16.00 -37.46
CA SER A 14 6.01 17.22 -37.68
C SER A 14 7.40 16.93 -38.25
N ARG A 15 8.05 15.86 -37.78
CA ARG A 15 9.34 15.41 -38.33
C ARG A 15 9.20 14.96 -39.78
N ALA A 16 8.17 14.19 -40.12
CA ALA A 16 7.92 13.75 -41.49
C ALA A 16 7.70 14.96 -42.42
N LYS A 17 6.90 15.95 -42.00
CA LYS A 17 6.71 17.22 -42.71
C LYS A 17 8.03 17.95 -42.97
N LEU A 18 8.86 18.11 -41.93
CA LEU A 18 10.20 18.72 -42.05
C LEU A 18 11.12 17.94 -43.01
N GLN A 19 11.00 16.62 -43.04
CA GLN A 19 11.82 15.79 -43.92
C GLN A 19 11.38 15.91 -45.38
N VAL A 20 10.07 15.90 -45.67
CA VAL A 20 9.54 16.17 -47.02
C VAL A 20 9.99 17.53 -47.53
N ILE A 21 9.97 18.56 -46.67
CA ILE A 21 10.50 19.90 -46.97
C ILE A 21 11.97 19.85 -47.37
N LYS A 22 12.80 19.10 -46.62
CA LYS A 22 14.24 19.08 -46.82
C LYS A 22 14.68 18.22 -48.01
N THR A 23 14.06 17.05 -48.21
CA THR A 23 14.51 16.04 -49.17
C THR A 23 13.58 15.89 -50.38
N ARG A 24 12.51 16.70 -50.49
CA ARG A 24 11.44 16.66 -51.51
C ARG A 24 10.61 15.37 -51.57
N SER A 25 11.15 14.26 -51.08
CA SER A 25 10.44 12.99 -50.92
C SER A 25 10.86 12.27 -49.64
N VAL A 26 9.96 11.45 -49.10
CA VAL A 26 10.16 10.61 -47.93
C VAL A 26 9.57 9.22 -48.20
N PRO A 27 10.28 8.12 -47.89
CA PRO A 27 9.72 6.78 -47.96
C PRO A 27 8.38 6.67 -47.23
N VAL A 28 7.40 5.97 -47.82
CA VAL A 28 6.05 5.83 -47.24
C VAL A 28 6.10 5.31 -45.80
N ASN A 29 6.98 4.35 -45.52
CA ASN A 29 7.14 3.80 -44.17
C ASN A 29 7.56 4.83 -43.11
N ARG A 30 8.22 5.93 -43.48
CA ARG A 30 8.60 7.03 -42.57
C ARG A 30 7.51 8.10 -42.44
N ALA A 31 6.53 8.11 -43.34
CA ALA A 31 5.39 9.00 -43.30
C ALA A 31 4.17 8.39 -42.59
N LEU A 32 4.17 7.07 -42.37
CA LEU A 32 3.16 6.39 -41.57
C LEU A 32 3.11 6.98 -40.14
N GLY A 33 1.89 7.31 -39.71
CA GLY A 33 1.60 7.86 -38.38
C GLY A 33 1.82 6.86 -37.24
N TRP A 34 1.36 7.23 -36.04
CA TRP A 34 1.49 6.39 -34.86
C TRP A 34 0.61 5.13 -34.96
N ILE A 35 1.24 3.96 -34.85
CA ILE A 35 0.55 2.65 -34.88
C ILE A 35 0.67 2.04 -33.48
N GLN A 36 -0.42 1.49 -32.94
CA GLN A 36 -0.46 0.93 -31.58
C GLN A 36 -0.75 -0.58 -31.58
N GLY A 37 -0.32 -1.26 -30.52
CA GLY A 37 -0.71 -2.65 -30.24
C GLY A 37 -0.24 -3.66 -31.29
N PHE A 38 -1.10 -4.63 -31.59
CA PHE A 38 -0.79 -5.73 -32.51
C PHE A 38 -0.59 -5.26 -33.96
N ASP A 39 -1.19 -4.12 -34.34
CA ASP A 39 -1.01 -3.53 -35.66
C ASP A 39 0.42 -3.07 -35.90
N LEU A 40 1.19 -2.78 -34.85
CA LEU A 40 2.61 -2.45 -34.95
C LEU A 40 3.44 -3.64 -35.44
N LEU A 41 3.19 -4.83 -34.90
CA LEU A 41 3.85 -6.08 -35.33
C LEU A 41 3.38 -6.50 -36.73
N LYS A 42 2.07 -6.39 -36.97
CA LYS A 42 1.47 -6.68 -38.28
C LYS A 42 2.00 -5.77 -39.37
N ALA A 43 2.22 -4.49 -39.09
CA ALA A 43 2.80 -3.53 -40.02
C ALA A 43 4.24 -3.91 -40.41
N VAL A 44 5.08 -4.32 -39.45
CA VAL A 44 6.44 -4.80 -39.74
C VAL A 44 6.41 -6.05 -40.61
N TRP A 45 5.56 -7.01 -40.29
CA TRP A 45 5.46 -8.26 -41.03
C TRP A 45 4.91 -8.06 -42.45
N SER A 46 3.90 -7.20 -42.61
CA SER A 46 3.27 -6.91 -43.90
C SER A 46 4.16 -6.03 -44.81
N LEU A 47 4.73 -4.95 -44.28
CA LEU A 47 5.53 -3.99 -45.04
C LEU A 47 6.99 -4.43 -45.21
N ARG A 48 7.47 -5.41 -44.42
CA ARG A 48 8.89 -5.80 -44.28
C ARG A 48 9.81 -4.61 -43.96
N GLN A 49 9.26 -3.54 -43.40
CA GLN A 49 9.96 -2.32 -43.02
C GLN A 49 9.37 -1.78 -41.72
N LEU A 50 10.19 -1.03 -40.98
CA LEU A 50 9.78 -0.43 -39.71
C LEU A 50 8.99 0.87 -39.93
N PRO A 51 7.75 0.99 -39.42
CA PRO A 51 6.95 2.21 -39.50
C PRO A 51 7.61 3.33 -38.68
N GLY A 52 7.61 4.56 -39.19
CA GLY A 52 8.33 5.70 -38.61
C GLY A 52 9.87 5.59 -38.68
N GLY A 53 10.41 4.58 -39.37
CA GLY A 53 11.84 4.24 -39.37
C GLY A 53 12.33 3.63 -38.05
N LYS A 54 13.63 3.32 -37.95
CA LYS A 54 14.21 2.63 -36.78
C LYS A 54 13.90 3.34 -35.45
N ILE A 55 14.09 4.66 -35.41
CA ILE A 55 13.89 5.48 -34.21
C ILE A 55 12.40 5.57 -33.85
N GLY A 56 11.53 5.87 -34.83
CA GLY A 56 10.09 5.97 -34.59
C GLY A 56 9.49 4.66 -34.09
N TYR A 57 9.88 3.54 -34.70
CA TYR A 57 9.46 2.21 -34.27
C TYR A 57 9.90 1.88 -32.84
N LEU A 58 11.17 2.13 -32.50
CA LEU A 58 11.68 1.91 -31.13
C LEU A 58 10.90 2.74 -30.11
N THR A 59 10.61 4.01 -30.42
CA THR A 59 9.81 4.87 -29.55
C THR A 59 8.38 4.34 -29.38
N MET A 60 7.75 3.86 -30.46
CA MET A 60 6.41 3.26 -30.40
C MET A 60 6.38 1.99 -29.53
N VAL A 61 7.34 1.07 -29.72
CA VAL A 61 7.47 -0.15 -28.89
C VAL A 61 7.70 0.21 -27.43
N PHE A 62 8.59 1.18 -27.18
CA PHE A 62 8.94 1.59 -25.83
C PHE A 62 7.75 2.21 -25.08
N VAL A 63 7.03 3.15 -25.71
CA VAL A 63 5.83 3.76 -25.12
C VAL A 63 4.72 2.74 -24.91
N PHE A 64 4.53 1.80 -25.85
CA PHE A 64 3.56 0.72 -25.70
C PHE A 64 3.92 -0.21 -24.52
N SER A 65 5.18 -0.61 -24.43
CA SER A 65 5.68 -1.47 -23.35
C SER A 65 5.56 -0.78 -21.99
N LEU A 66 5.97 0.49 -21.90
CA LEU A 66 5.76 1.33 -20.71
C LEU A 66 4.30 1.45 -20.32
N SER A 67 3.37 1.52 -21.29
CA SER A 67 1.94 1.63 -20.97
C SER A 67 1.44 0.35 -20.31
N LYS A 68 1.85 -0.82 -20.83
CA LYS A 68 1.45 -2.11 -20.29
C LYS A 68 2.14 -2.44 -18.98
N LEU A 69 3.42 -2.11 -18.86
CA LEU A 69 4.15 -2.20 -17.60
C LEU A 69 3.55 -1.25 -16.56
N GLY A 70 3.17 -0.03 -16.94
CA GLY A 70 2.48 0.91 -16.07
C GLY A 70 1.21 0.32 -15.49
N ASP A 71 0.30 -0.15 -16.34
CA ASP A 71 -0.98 -0.72 -15.88
C ASP A 71 -0.76 -1.96 -14.99
N LEU A 72 0.17 -2.85 -15.35
CA LEU A 72 0.47 -4.05 -14.58
C LEU A 72 1.09 -3.71 -13.22
N VAL A 73 2.09 -2.83 -13.21
CA VAL A 73 2.86 -2.47 -12.02
C VAL A 73 1.98 -1.68 -11.06
N THR A 74 1.19 -0.71 -11.52
CA THR A 74 0.29 0.03 -10.62
C THR A 74 -0.82 -0.85 -10.06
N THR A 75 -1.35 -1.80 -10.84
CA THR A 75 -2.44 -2.68 -10.39
C THR A 75 -1.94 -3.79 -9.45
N SER A 76 -0.70 -4.26 -9.63
CA SER A 76 -0.15 -5.37 -8.83
C SER A 76 0.65 -4.92 -7.61
N LEU A 77 1.31 -3.77 -7.67
CA LEU A 77 2.26 -3.33 -6.66
C LEU A 77 1.72 -2.22 -5.75
N VAL A 78 0.67 -1.51 -6.14
CA VAL A 78 0.00 -0.56 -5.25
C VAL A 78 -0.96 -1.36 -4.38
N GLN A 79 -0.52 -1.64 -3.16
CA GLN A 79 -1.27 -2.42 -2.19
C GLN A 79 -1.61 -1.55 -0.99
N GLN A 80 -2.78 -1.81 -0.40
CA GLN A 80 -3.08 -1.28 0.92
C GLN A 80 -2.34 -2.13 1.95
N VAL A 81 -1.55 -1.47 2.79
CA VAL A 81 -0.86 -2.10 3.91
C VAL A 81 -1.33 -1.45 5.21
N PRO A 82 -1.53 -2.23 6.27
CA PRO A 82 -1.78 -1.68 7.60
C PRO A 82 -0.52 -0.97 8.07
N ILE A 83 -0.65 0.27 8.53
CA ILE A 83 0.41 1.02 9.19
C ILE A 83 -0.08 1.49 10.55
N GLN A 84 0.85 1.61 11.50
CA GLN A 84 0.57 2.29 12.76
C GLN A 84 0.45 3.79 12.51
N SER A 85 -0.55 4.41 13.12
CA SER A 85 -0.84 5.83 13.06
C SER A 85 -1.49 6.28 14.37
N ARG A 86 -1.78 7.58 14.50
CA ARG A 86 -2.64 8.10 15.55
C ARG A 86 -4.03 8.42 15.02
N CYS A 87 -5.05 7.96 15.74
CA CYS A 87 -6.46 8.20 15.48
C CYS A 87 -7.06 9.06 16.60
N GLU A 88 -8.13 9.79 16.30
CA GLU A 88 -8.90 10.48 17.33
C GLU A 88 -9.45 9.46 18.33
N PHE A 89 -9.30 9.74 19.63
CA PHE A 89 -9.75 8.82 20.69
C PHE A 89 -11.28 8.78 20.81
N GLY A 90 -11.91 9.96 20.78
CA GLY A 90 -13.35 10.08 21.03
C GLY A 90 -13.67 9.84 22.50
N ASP A 91 -14.41 8.78 22.80
CA ASP A 91 -14.80 8.35 24.14
C ASP A 91 -14.41 6.89 24.41
N GLY A 92 -14.10 6.60 25.67
CA GLY A 92 -13.64 5.28 26.06
C GLY A 92 -13.32 5.19 27.54
N LEU A 93 -12.42 4.27 27.88
CA LEU A 93 -11.85 4.17 29.19
C LEU A 93 -10.59 5.04 29.24
N VAL A 94 -10.50 5.92 30.23
CA VAL A 94 -9.36 6.82 30.46
C VAL A 94 -8.92 6.62 31.90
N LEU A 95 -7.64 6.33 32.12
CA LEU A 95 -7.11 6.09 33.47
C LEU A 95 -7.08 7.40 34.25
N ASN A 96 -7.57 7.32 35.48
CA ASN A 96 -7.45 8.41 36.43
C ASN A 96 -6.25 8.17 37.34
N GLU A 97 -5.10 8.78 37.01
CA GLU A 97 -3.85 8.62 37.76
C GLU A 97 -3.85 9.38 39.11
N THR A 98 -4.79 10.31 39.33
CA THR A 98 -4.72 11.26 40.46
C THR A 98 -5.95 11.25 41.37
N GLY A 99 -7.09 10.75 40.91
CA GLY A 99 -8.31 10.69 41.69
C GLY A 99 -8.50 9.36 42.41
N HIS A 100 -9.34 9.38 43.44
CA HIS A 100 -9.76 8.16 44.13
C HIS A 100 -10.61 7.30 43.21
N ALA A 101 -10.37 5.99 43.23
CA ALA A 101 -11.21 5.02 42.53
C ALA A 101 -12.63 5.02 43.11
N LEU A 102 -13.63 4.81 42.23
CA LEU A 102 -15.03 4.70 42.63
C LEU A 102 -15.36 3.37 43.34
N PHE A 103 -14.45 2.40 43.29
CA PHE A 103 -14.61 1.05 43.83
C PHE A 103 -13.33 0.65 44.58
N THR A 104 -13.39 -0.31 45.49
CA THR A 104 -12.21 -0.80 46.23
C THR A 104 -11.48 -1.96 45.53
N PHE A 105 -12.14 -2.61 44.58
CA PHE A 105 -11.58 -3.65 43.71
C PHE A 105 -12.18 -3.52 42.29
N PRO A 106 -11.48 -3.94 41.22
CA PRO A 106 -11.97 -3.83 39.86
C PRO A 106 -13.15 -4.79 39.63
N PRO A 107 -14.30 -4.30 39.15
CA PRO A 107 -15.42 -5.16 38.79
C PRO A 107 -15.06 -6.10 37.61
N VAL A 108 -15.41 -7.38 37.74
CA VAL A 108 -15.26 -8.39 36.67
C VAL A 108 -16.40 -8.35 35.65
N ASN A 109 -17.52 -7.72 35.99
CA ASN A 109 -18.75 -7.73 35.23
C ASN A 109 -19.00 -6.37 34.56
N GLY A 110 -18.42 -6.15 33.38
CA GLY A 110 -18.67 -4.93 32.63
C GLY A 110 -18.11 -4.94 31.21
N ALA A 111 -18.69 -4.09 30.36
CA ALA A 111 -18.13 -3.79 29.04
C ALA A 111 -16.68 -3.24 29.09
N PRO A 112 -16.25 -2.45 30.10
CA PRO A 112 -14.88 -1.97 30.20
C PRO A 112 -13.85 -3.11 30.24
N TYR A 113 -14.12 -4.17 31.02
CA TYR A 113 -13.27 -5.37 31.02
C TYR A 113 -13.10 -5.94 29.60
N ILE A 114 -14.19 -6.14 28.87
CA ILE A 114 -14.16 -6.71 27.51
C ILE A 114 -13.34 -5.84 26.57
N VAL A 115 -13.55 -4.53 26.60
CA VAL A 115 -12.84 -3.58 25.71
C VAL A 115 -11.35 -3.55 26.02
N VAL A 116 -11.00 -3.41 27.30
CA VAL A 116 -9.62 -3.33 27.76
C VAL A 116 -8.87 -4.64 27.52
N HIS A 117 -9.50 -5.78 27.77
CA HIS A 117 -8.85 -7.07 27.59
C HIS A 117 -8.68 -7.40 26.09
N ASN A 118 -9.70 -7.14 25.27
CA ASN A 118 -9.61 -7.32 23.82
C ASN A 118 -8.55 -6.41 23.20
N SER A 119 -8.33 -5.21 23.72
CA SER A 119 -7.28 -4.32 23.19
C SER A 119 -5.87 -4.84 23.48
N GLN A 120 -5.65 -5.60 24.57
CA GLN A 120 -4.41 -6.36 24.78
C GLN A 120 -4.22 -7.40 23.66
N TYR A 121 -5.27 -8.17 23.36
CA TYR A 121 -5.24 -9.18 22.30
C TYR A 121 -5.08 -8.58 20.90
N PHE A 122 -5.75 -7.47 20.60
CA PHE A 122 -5.58 -6.79 19.31
C PHE A 122 -4.17 -6.24 19.15
N SER A 123 -3.60 -5.69 20.23
CA SER A 123 -2.22 -5.19 20.19
C SER A 123 -1.25 -6.34 19.92
N THR A 124 -1.32 -7.42 20.69
CA THR A 124 -0.43 -8.58 20.54
C THR A 124 -0.57 -9.26 19.18
N ASN A 125 -1.81 -9.50 18.71
CA ASN A 125 -2.08 -10.11 17.41
C ASN A 125 -1.58 -9.26 16.22
N ASN A 126 -1.53 -7.93 16.38
CA ASN A 126 -1.02 -7.03 15.35
C ASN A 126 0.47 -6.66 15.55
N SER A 127 1.21 -7.38 16.40
CA SER A 127 2.62 -7.09 16.72
C SER A 127 2.85 -5.69 17.33
N CYS A 128 1.82 -5.11 17.95
CA CYS A 128 1.91 -3.89 18.72
C CYS A 128 2.24 -4.19 20.18
N PRO A 129 2.87 -3.26 20.92
CA PRO A 129 3.14 -3.45 22.33
C PRO A 129 1.84 -3.57 23.13
N TYR A 130 1.83 -4.34 24.21
CA TYR A 130 0.72 -4.41 25.16
C TYR A 130 1.17 -3.91 26.54
N GLY A 131 0.22 -3.49 27.38
CA GLY A 131 0.54 -2.90 28.67
C GLY A 131 -0.66 -2.25 29.35
N ILE A 132 -0.38 -1.44 30.36
CA ILE A 132 -1.37 -0.59 31.02
C ILE A 132 -1.51 0.67 30.17
N TYR A 133 -2.60 0.79 29.43
CA TYR A 133 -2.84 1.94 28.55
C TYR A 133 -3.39 3.12 29.33
N THR A 134 -2.92 4.33 29.02
CA THR A 134 -3.49 5.60 29.53
C THR A 134 -4.97 5.75 29.19
N LYS A 135 -5.34 5.26 28.01
CA LYS A 135 -6.69 5.35 27.46
C LYS A 135 -6.90 4.26 26.41
N VAL A 136 -8.12 3.75 26.34
CA VAL A 136 -8.54 2.81 25.30
C VAL A 136 -10.01 2.97 24.97
N ASN A 137 -10.32 3.06 23.69
CA ASN A 137 -11.70 3.14 23.21
C ASN A 137 -12.19 1.77 22.71
N ARG A 138 -13.34 1.75 22.03
CA ARG A 138 -13.99 0.51 21.57
C ARG A 138 -13.54 0.06 20.19
N ASP A 139 -12.58 0.75 19.59
CA ASP A 139 -12.16 0.46 18.22
C ASP A 139 -11.31 -0.82 18.16
N THR A 140 -11.51 -1.59 17.09
CA THR A 140 -10.84 -2.88 16.89
C THR A 140 -9.49 -2.76 16.20
N ASP A 141 -9.10 -1.55 15.81
CA ASP A 141 -7.83 -1.22 15.16
C ASP A 141 -6.79 -0.67 16.16
N PHE A 142 -7.04 -0.80 17.46
CA PHE A 142 -6.16 -0.31 18.52
C PHE A 142 -4.74 -0.92 18.40
N CYS A 143 -3.74 -0.03 18.36
CA CYS A 143 -2.33 -0.38 18.31
C CYS A 143 -1.52 0.73 18.99
N PRO A 144 -1.28 0.61 20.30
CA PRO A 144 -0.78 1.69 21.12
C PRO A 144 0.65 2.05 20.72
N GLU A 145 0.97 3.34 20.81
CA GLU A 145 2.34 3.82 20.76
C GLU A 145 2.93 3.87 22.18
N GLU A 146 4.24 4.05 22.31
CA GLU A 146 4.92 4.10 23.63
C GLU A 146 4.28 5.12 24.58
N GLN A 147 3.84 6.26 24.06
CA GLN A 147 3.19 7.32 24.83
C GLN A 147 1.77 6.97 25.32
N ASP A 148 1.12 5.96 24.73
CA ASP A 148 -0.17 5.47 25.19
C ASP A 148 -0.03 4.46 26.33
N ILE A 149 1.19 3.99 26.64
CA ILE A 149 1.49 2.90 27.58
C ILE A 149 2.18 3.46 28.83
N LEU A 150 1.58 3.24 30.00
CA LEU A 150 2.13 3.63 31.30
C LEU A 150 3.19 2.65 31.84
N GLY A 151 3.23 1.45 31.27
CA GLY A 151 4.09 0.34 31.67
C GLY A 151 3.36 -0.99 31.50
N THR A 152 3.84 -2.05 32.13
CA THR A 152 3.22 -3.37 32.01
C THR A 152 3.55 -4.26 33.20
N TRP A 153 2.72 -5.27 33.44
CA TRP A 153 3.09 -6.42 34.25
C TRP A 153 4.05 -7.32 33.49
N SER A 154 5.10 -7.78 34.16
CA SER A 154 6.03 -8.77 33.64
C SER A 154 5.95 -10.02 34.51
N CYS A 155 5.69 -11.17 33.87
CA CYS A 155 5.55 -12.46 34.52
C CYS A 155 6.67 -13.39 34.06
N THR A 156 7.19 -14.21 34.98
CA THR A 156 8.23 -15.21 34.71
C THR A 156 7.85 -16.51 35.37
N SER A 157 8.00 -17.64 34.66
CA SER A 157 7.73 -18.96 35.21
C SER A 157 8.97 -19.64 35.76
N GLU A 158 8.72 -20.55 36.70
CA GLU A 158 9.71 -21.51 37.20
C GLU A 158 9.34 -22.93 36.71
N PRO A 159 10.26 -23.92 36.79
CA PRO A 159 9.94 -25.29 36.41
C PRO A 159 8.72 -25.84 37.16
N ALA A 160 7.82 -26.49 36.42
CA ALA A 160 6.60 -27.06 36.98
C ALA A 160 6.89 -28.11 38.07
N LEU A 161 6.10 -28.07 39.14
CA LEU A 161 6.10 -29.05 40.22
C LEU A 161 5.07 -30.15 39.93
N ILE A 162 5.40 -31.38 40.31
CA ILE A 162 4.58 -32.56 40.06
C ILE A 162 3.98 -33.05 41.38
N TYR A 163 2.66 -33.22 41.40
CA TYR A 163 1.92 -33.79 42.52
C TYR A 163 1.17 -35.04 42.07
N SER A 164 0.92 -35.97 43.00
CA SER A 164 0.11 -37.16 42.71
C SER A 164 -1.32 -36.77 42.35
N ALA A 165 -1.95 -37.54 41.48
CA ALA A 165 -3.39 -37.44 41.23
C ALA A 165 -4.19 -37.49 42.55
N GLY A 166 -5.22 -36.64 42.67
CA GLY A 166 -6.05 -36.55 43.87
C GLY A 166 -5.45 -35.74 45.04
N SER A 167 -4.28 -35.12 44.87
CA SER A 167 -3.76 -34.17 45.85
C SER A 167 -4.71 -32.98 45.99
N SER A 168 -5.03 -32.56 47.21
CA SER A 168 -5.95 -31.43 47.38
C SER A 168 -5.29 -30.11 46.97
N LEU A 169 -6.08 -29.17 46.44
CA LEU A 169 -5.55 -27.84 46.08
C LEU A 169 -4.98 -27.11 47.30
N GLN A 170 -5.51 -27.37 48.50
CA GLN A 170 -5.00 -26.81 49.76
C GLN A 170 -3.62 -27.36 50.14
N ASP A 171 -3.36 -28.64 49.93
CA ASP A 171 -2.05 -29.25 50.22
C ASP A 171 -1.00 -28.70 49.26
N ILE A 172 -1.36 -28.57 47.97
CA ILE A 172 -0.50 -27.95 46.95
C ILE A 172 -0.24 -26.48 47.31
N ALA A 173 -1.28 -25.71 47.67
CA ALA A 173 -1.13 -24.31 48.10
C ALA A 173 -0.16 -24.18 49.28
N THR A 174 -0.27 -25.08 50.26
CA THR A 174 0.60 -25.10 51.46
C THR A 174 2.05 -25.42 51.09
N ASP A 175 2.29 -26.39 50.19
CA ASP A 175 3.65 -26.69 49.70
C ASP A 175 4.24 -25.51 48.91
N PHE A 176 3.46 -24.89 48.01
CA PHE A 176 3.87 -23.68 47.29
C PHE A 176 4.22 -22.54 48.25
N GLN A 177 3.41 -22.30 49.28
CA GLN A 177 3.69 -21.28 50.29
C GLN A 177 4.98 -21.59 51.08
N ASN A 178 5.18 -22.84 51.50
CA ASN A 178 6.38 -23.27 52.22
C ASN A 178 7.66 -23.13 51.38
N ARG A 179 7.55 -23.27 50.05
CA ARG A 179 8.64 -23.05 49.10
C ARG A 179 8.83 -21.58 48.72
N GLY A 180 7.95 -20.69 49.18
CA GLY A 180 7.95 -19.29 48.77
C GLY A 180 7.58 -19.08 47.31
N LEU A 181 6.80 -19.99 46.71
CA LEU A 181 6.26 -19.87 45.35
C LEU A 181 4.85 -19.26 45.32
N LEU A 182 4.17 -19.19 46.47
CA LEU A 182 2.97 -18.38 46.72
C LEU A 182 3.16 -17.58 48.01
N TYR A 183 2.48 -16.44 48.12
CA TYR A 183 2.33 -15.68 49.37
C TYR A 183 1.22 -16.28 50.24
N SER A 184 1.01 -15.75 51.45
CA SER A 184 0.01 -16.27 52.39
C SER A 184 -1.45 -16.01 52.00
N ASN A 185 -1.70 -14.96 51.20
CA ASN A 185 -3.05 -14.52 50.83
C ASN A 185 -3.49 -15.20 49.53
N ILE A 186 -3.78 -16.50 49.60
CA ILE A 186 -4.03 -17.34 48.43
C ILE A 186 -5.52 -17.32 48.05
N SER A 187 -5.79 -17.07 46.78
CA SER A 187 -7.08 -17.31 46.13
C SER A 187 -6.90 -18.37 45.06
N GLY A 188 -7.80 -19.36 45.03
CA GLY A 188 -7.72 -20.46 44.09
C GLY A 188 -9.08 -20.94 43.61
N ILE A 189 -9.11 -21.51 42.41
CA ILE A 189 -10.29 -22.15 41.84
C ILE A 189 -9.86 -23.40 41.08
N LEU A 190 -10.75 -24.40 41.07
CA LEU A 190 -10.59 -25.62 40.32
C LEU A 190 -11.89 -26.03 39.64
N THR A 191 -11.77 -26.86 38.60
CA THR A 191 -12.89 -27.56 37.98
C THR A 191 -12.98 -28.97 38.55
N ASP A 192 -13.93 -29.19 39.47
CA ASP A 192 -14.14 -30.45 40.17
C ASP A 192 -14.80 -31.50 39.27
N PHE A 193 -14.19 -32.70 39.19
CA PHE A 193 -14.73 -33.87 38.50
C PHE A 193 -15.27 -34.93 39.48
N GLY A 194 -15.27 -34.64 40.78
CA GLY A 194 -15.73 -35.53 41.84
C GLY A 194 -14.63 -36.48 42.33
N GLY A 195 -14.80 -36.99 43.55
CA GLY A 195 -13.85 -37.94 44.15
C GLY A 195 -12.46 -37.37 44.44
N GLY A 196 -12.31 -36.04 44.48
CA GLY A 196 -11.03 -35.36 44.70
C GLY A 196 -10.20 -35.10 43.43
N TYR A 197 -10.73 -35.43 42.26
CA TYR A 197 -10.06 -35.22 40.97
C TYR A 197 -10.51 -33.91 40.31
N TYR A 198 -9.57 -33.22 39.67
CA TYR A 198 -9.83 -31.97 38.94
C TYR A 198 -8.92 -31.86 37.72
N GLY A 199 -9.42 -31.25 36.65
CA GLY A 199 -8.68 -31.11 35.39
C GLY A 199 -8.06 -29.74 35.16
N HIS A 200 -8.61 -28.70 35.80
CA HIS A 200 -8.13 -27.33 35.68
C HIS A 200 -8.04 -26.73 37.07
N ALA A 201 -6.88 -26.20 37.43
CA ALA A 201 -6.69 -25.48 38.67
C ALA A 201 -5.79 -24.28 38.44
N VAL A 202 -6.16 -23.17 39.07
CA VAL A 202 -5.30 -21.99 39.18
C VAL A 202 -5.35 -21.47 40.60
N MET A 203 -4.21 -20.98 41.06
CA MET A 203 -4.09 -20.27 42.33
C MET A 203 -3.21 -19.04 42.12
N TRP A 204 -3.46 -18.00 42.89
CA TRP A 204 -2.61 -16.83 42.94
C TRP A 204 -2.69 -16.15 44.29
N SER A 205 -1.74 -15.27 44.55
CA SER A 205 -1.58 -14.62 45.83
C SER A 205 -0.91 -13.28 45.67
N SER A 206 -1.30 -12.33 46.53
CA SER A 206 -0.71 -11.00 46.60
C SER A 206 0.41 -10.94 47.64
N SER A 207 1.45 -10.16 47.36
CA SER A 207 2.54 -9.89 48.31
C SER A 207 2.11 -9.08 49.54
N VAL A 208 0.94 -8.44 49.48
CA VAL A 208 0.42 -7.55 50.53
C VAL A 208 -1.03 -7.91 50.89
N SER A 209 -1.55 -7.29 51.96
CA SER A 209 -2.97 -7.32 52.33
C SER A 209 -3.74 -6.14 51.72
N ASP A 210 -5.07 -6.22 51.71
CA ASP A 210 -5.96 -5.23 51.10
C ASP A 210 -5.76 -3.79 51.60
N ASP A 211 -5.43 -3.60 52.88
CA ASP A 211 -5.31 -2.27 53.51
C ASP A 211 -3.86 -1.77 53.60
N SER A 212 -2.97 -2.25 52.73
CA SER A 212 -1.55 -1.90 52.79
C SER A 212 -1.19 -0.57 52.14
N ASP A 213 -2.02 -0.05 51.23
CA ASP A 213 -1.76 1.14 50.40
C ASP A 213 -0.38 1.11 49.71
N THR A 214 0.12 -0.09 49.37
CA THR A 214 1.44 -0.30 48.76
C THR A 214 1.34 -1.06 47.44
N VAL A 215 2.27 -0.78 46.54
CA VAL A 215 2.47 -1.54 45.30
C VAL A 215 2.72 -3.01 45.64
N TRP A 216 2.14 -3.92 44.87
CA TRP A 216 2.16 -5.35 45.17
C TRP A 216 2.52 -6.22 43.97
N ASP A 217 3.05 -7.38 44.27
CA ASP A 217 3.44 -8.40 43.31
C ASP A 217 2.48 -9.59 43.38
N VAL A 218 2.41 -10.35 42.30
CA VAL A 218 1.58 -11.55 42.20
C VAL A 218 2.46 -12.77 42.07
N ARG A 219 2.10 -13.81 42.82
CA ARG A 219 2.58 -15.15 42.57
C ARG A 219 1.42 -16.05 42.27
N ALA A 220 1.55 -16.86 41.22
CA ALA A 220 0.52 -17.74 40.72
C ALA A 220 1.04 -19.17 40.53
N ALA A 221 0.11 -20.12 40.48
CA ALA A 221 0.34 -21.52 40.20
C ALA A 221 -0.76 -22.00 39.26
N ILE A 222 -0.37 -22.53 38.09
CA ILE A 222 -1.29 -22.91 37.01
C ILE A 222 -1.12 -24.39 36.68
N GLN A 223 -2.21 -25.15 36.66
CA GLN A 223 -2.16 -26.53 36.21
C GLN A 223 -1.90 -26.58 34.70
N THR A 224 -0.89 -27.31 34.23
CA THR A 224 -0.52 -27.30 32.80
C THR A 224 -1.08 -28.48 32.00
N ASN A 225 -1.42 -29.58 32.67
CA ASN A 225 -1.94 -30.78 32.03
C ASN A 225 -3.47 -30.80 31.97
N ASP A 226 -4.02 -31.63 31.09
CA ASP A 226 -5.43 -31.65 30.67
C ASP A 226 -6.28 -32.75 31.33
N SER A 227 -5.63 -33.79 31.87
CA SER A 227 -6.29 -34.98 32.42
C SER A 227 -6.51 -34.89 33.93
N PRO A 228 -7.73 -35.15 34.43
CA PRO A 228 -8.03 -35.11 35.87
C PRO A 228 -7.50 -36.32 36.64
N TYR A 229 -7.09 -37.39 35.96
CA TYR A 229 -6.65 -38.64 36.58
C TYR A 229 -5.13 -38.81 36.62
N ASP A 230 -4.40 -37.96 35.90
CA ASP A 230 -2.95 -37.97 35.87
C ASP A 230 -2.37 -37.15 37.03
N ASN A 231 -1.04 -37.24 37.19
CA ASN A 231 -0.33 -36.35 38.11
C ASN A 231 -0.63 -34.89 37.79
N VAL A 232 -0.75 -34.05 38.80
CA VAL A 232 -1.02 -32.62 38.63
C VAL A 232 0.31 -31.91 38.42
N LEU A 233 0.46 -31.23 37.27
CA LEU A 233 1.63 -30.41 36.97
C LEU A 233 1.28 -28.95 37.22
N MET A 234 1.90 -28.33 38.21
CA MET A 234 1.64 -26.93 38.57
C MET A 234 2.84 -26.05 38.20
N LEU A 235 2.63 -25.11 37.28
CA LEU A 235 3.60 -24.11 36.86
C LEU A 235 3.57 -22.90 37.80
N PRO A 236 4.64 -22.63 38.58
CA PRO A 236 4.76 -21.40 39.35
C PRO A 236 5.06 -20.23 38.43
N VAL A 237 4.39 -19.09 38.65
CA VAL A 237 4.62 -17.84 37.91
C VAL A 237 4.73 -16.69 38.89
N SER A 238 5.78 -15.87 38.77
CA SER A 238 5.96 -14.65 39.54
C SER A 238 5.81 -13.43 38.63
N CYS A 239 4.97 -12.49 39.02
CA CYS A 239 4.68 -11.27 38.27
C CYS A 239 4.95 -10.02 39.12
N SER A 240 5.57 -9.04 38.50
CA SER A 240 5.80 -7.70 39.08
C SER A 240 5.38 -6.62 38.10
N MET A 241 4.84 -5.52 38.59
CA MET A 241 4.43 -4.39 37.77
C MET A 241 5.62 -3.44 37.53
N ASN A 242 5.90 -3.11 36.27
CA ASN A 242 6.83 -2.05 35.90
C ASN A 242 6.04 -0.92 35.21
N ALA A 243 5.40 -0.09 36.02
CA ALA A 243 4.56 1.02 35.55
C ALA A 243 4.45 2.13 36.62
N PRO A 244 5.48 3.00 36.77
CA PRO A 244 5.50 4.02 37.83
C PRO A 244 4.25 4.92 37.87
N ASN A 245 3.71 5.26 36.70
CA ASN A 245 2.51 6.10 36.60
C ASN A 245 1.21 5.36 36.98
N ALA A 246 1.24 4.03 37.09
CA ALA A 246 0.11 3.21 37.52
C ALA A 246 0.27 2.70 38.97
N GLU A 247 1.39 2.99 39.65
CA GLU A 247 1.66 2.56 41.02
C GLU A 247 0.59 3.06 42.00
N THR A 248 0.20 4.33 41.90
CA THR A 248 -0.86 4.92 42.74
C THR A 248 -2.21 4.21 42.55
N ILE A 249 -2.52 3.81 41.30
CA ILE A 249 -3.76 3.09 40.98
C ILE A 249 -3.70 1.70 41.61
N GLN A 250 -2.58 1.00 41.44
CA GLN A 250 -2.40 -0.36 41.93
C GLN A 250 -2.33 -0.44 43.46
N SER A 251 -1.69 0.54 44.11
CA SER A 251 -1.51 0.56 45.57
C SER A 251 -2.82 0.78 46.32
N GLN A 252 -3.79 1.48 45.71
CA GLN A 252 -5.12 1.71 46.29
C GLN A 252 -6.09 0.54 46.07
N MET A 253 -5.76 -0.40 45.19
CA MET A 253 -6.60 -1.55 44.87
C MET A 253 -6.44 -2.62 45.96
N GLN A 254 -7.56 -3.09 46.53
CA GLN A 254 -7.58 -4.17 47.52
C GLN A 254 -7.11 -5.48 46.87
N SER A 255 -5.81 -5.76 46.97
CA SER A 255 -5.14 -6.80 46.19
C SER A 255 -5.72 -8.20 46.39
N VAL A 256 -5.91 -8.64 47.63
CA VAL A 256 -6.42 -9.98 47.98
C VAL A 256 -7.86 -10.13 47.52
N THR A 257 -8.72 -9.15 47.83
CA THR A 257 -10.12 -9.17 47.38
C THR A 257 -10.22 -9.15 45.86
N SER A 258 -9.37 -8.37 45.18
CA SER A 258 -9.33 -8.30 43.71
C SER A 258 -8.96 -9.66 43.11
N LEU A 259 -7.92 -10.31 43.64
CA LEU A 259 -7.52 -11.65 43.20
C LEU A 259 -8.62 -12.71 43.48
N ASP A 260 -9.35 -12.60 44.58
CA ASP A 260 -10.44 -13.56 44.85
C ASP A 260 -11.61 -13.41 43.86
N VAL A 261 -11.99 -12.18 43.53
CA VAL A 261 -13.09 -11.90 42.59
C VAL A 261 -12.71 -12.30 41.16
N TRP A 262 -11.44 -12.12 40.76
CA TRP A 262 -10.98 -12.39 39.40
C TRP A 262 -10.53 -13.84 39.12
N LYS A 263 -10.47 -14.71 40.13
CA LYS A 263 -9.96 -16.09 39.98
C LYS A 263 -10.67 -16.92 38.90
N ALA A 264 -11.97 -16.72 38.71
CA ALA A 264 -12.73 -17.41 37.66
C ALA A 264 -12.34 -16.93 36.26
N THR A 265 -12.12 -15.62 36.09
CA THR A 265 -11.60 -15.05 34.84
C THR A 265 -10.18 -15.55 34.58
N PHE A 266 -9.33 -15.59 35.61
CA PHE A 266 -7.99 -16.16 35.52
C PHE A 266 -8.04 -17.61 35.01
N GLN A 267 -8.85 -18.48 35.61
CA GLN A 267 -9.02 -19.85 35.12
C GLN A 267 -9.52 -19.88 33.66
N GLY A 268 -10.53 -19.06 33.34
CA GLY A 268 -11.14 -19.02 32.01
C GLY A 268 -10.21 -18.60 30.88
N LEU A 269 -9.18 -17.78 31.17
CA LEU A 269 -8.17 -17.36 30.20
C LEU A 269 -7.03 -18.39 30.03
N MET A 270 -6.82 -19.25 31.03
CA MET A 270 -5.73 -20.23 30.99
C MET A 270 -6.05 -21.48 30.18
N TYR A 271 -7.32 -21.76 29.85
CA TYR A 271 -7.73 -23.00 29.20
C TYR A 271 -8.75 -22.76 28.08
N TYR A 272 -8.71 -23.56 27.02
CA TYR A 272 -9.65 -23.49 25.88
C TYR A 272 -10.99 -24.22 26.11
N GLY A 273 -11.26 -24.65 27.34
CA GLY A 273 -12.44 -25.42 27.73
C GLY A 273 -12.08 -26.75 28.38
N THR A 274 -13.07 -27.46 28.92
CA THR A 274 -12.89 -28.66 29.75
C THR A 274 -11.97 -29.71 29.10
N GLY A 275 -10.97 -30.19 29.85
CA GLY A 275 -10.05 -31.23 29.38
C GLY A 275 -9.08 -30.76 28.31
N THR A 276 -8.80 -29.45 28.27
CA THR A 276 -7.72 -28.88 27.45
C THR A 276 -6.52 -28.52 28.31
N PRO A 277 -5.30 -28.57 27.75
CA PRO A 277 -4.10 -28.11 28.45
C PRO A 277 -4.13 -26.59 28.60
N VAL A 278 -3.19 -26.06 29.38
CA VAL A 278 -2.98 -24.62 29.49
C VAL A 278 -2.69 -23.98 28.13
N VAL A 279 -3.05 -22.71 27.96
CA VAL A 279 -2.64 -21.84 26.85
C VAL A 279 -1.12 -21.84 26.63
N GLN A 280 -0.69 -21.45 25.42
CA GLN A 280 0.72 -21.55 25.02
C GLN A 280 1.66 -20.66 25.83
N ASP A 281 1.21 -19.47 26.23
CA ASP A 281 1.99 -18.49 26.99
C ASP A 281 1.19 -18.02 28.22
N PRO A 282 1.17 -18.84 29.31
CA PRO A 282 0.43 -18.49 30.52
C PRO A 282 1.01 -17.25 31.22
N GLU A 283 2.30 -16.96 31.07
CA GLU A 283 2.93 -15.76 31.61
C GLU A 283 2.38 -14.49 30.96
N GLN A 284 2.30 -14.45 29.62
CA GLN A 284 1.73 -13.33 28.88
C GLN A 284 0.25 -13.14 29.19
N GLU A 285 -0.52 -14.23 29.24
CA GLU A 285 -1.96 -14.19 29.54
C GLU A 285 -2.24 -13.66 30.95
N LEU A 286 -1.45 -14.08 31.94
CA LEU A 286 -1.55 -13.55 33.30
C LEU A 286 -1.14 -12.07 33.35
N ALA A 287 -0.08 -11.67 32.63
CA ALA A 287 0.31 -10.26 32.55
C ALA A 287 -0.79 -9.38 31.92
N MET A 288 -1.43 -9.83 30.83
CA MET A 288 -2.55 -9.13 30.19
C MET A 288 -3.76 -9.01 31.12
N LEU A 289 -4.06 -10.06 31.89
CA LEU A 289 -5.12 -10.03 32.89
C LEU A 289 -4.82 -8.99 34.00
N LEU A 290 -3.60 -8.98 34.52
CA LEU A 290 -3.19 -8.03 35.56
C LEU A 290 -3.17 -6.57 35.04
N ASN A 291 -2.70 -6.34 33.81
CA ASN A 291 -2.84 -5.05 33.12
C ASN A 291 -4.31 -4.63 33.04
N THR A 292 -5.19 -5.56 32.66
CA THR A 292 -6.64 -5.34 32.55
C THR A 292 -7.25 -4.94 33.89
N MET A 293 -6.90 -5.63 34.98
CA MET A 293 -7.39 -5.31 36.33
C MET A 293 -7.03 -3.87 36.73
N VAL A 294 -5.78 -3.45 36.49
CA VAL A 294 -5.33 -2.08 36.80
C VAL A 294 -6.09 -1.05 35.96
N MET A 295 -6.26 -1.28 34.66
CA MET A 295 -6.98 -0.34 33.79
C MET A 295 -8.48 -0.26 34.12
N VAL A 296 -9.15 -1.37 34.43
CA VAL A 296 -10.56 -1.36 34.84
C VAL A 296 -10.74 -0.60 36.15
N TYR A 297 -9.83 -0.79 37.11
CA TYR A 297 -9.83 -0.08 38.38
C TYR A 297 -9.59 1.43 38.18
N GLY A 298 -8.47 1.78 37.55
CA GLY A 298 -8.06 3.18 37.31
C GLY A 298 -8.98 3.94 36.37
N GLY A 299 -9.63 3.25 35.43
CA GLY A 299 -10.63 3.79 34.52
C GLY A 299 -12.04 3.89 35.10
N ASN A 300 -12.19 3.64 36.41
CA ASN A 300 -13.48 3.68 37.13
C ASN A 300 -14.58 2.82 36.50
N ASN A 301 -14.20 1.76 35.78
CA ASN A 301 -15.12 0.92 35.03
C ASN A 301 -16.10 1.74 34.13
N MET A 302 -15.59 2.80 33.48
CA MET A 302 -16.39 3.69 32.61
C MET A 302 -15.81 3.81 31.20
N LEU A 303 -16.64 3.51 30.18
CA LEU A 303 -16.29 3.59 28.74
C LEU A 303 -16.84 4.84 28.03
N LEU A 304 -17.25 5.84 28.80
CA LEU A 304 -17.79 7.11 28.28
C LEU A 304 -16.93 8.30 28.72
N SER A 305 -15.70 8.02 29.15
CA SER A 305 -14.73 9.02 29.56
C SER A 305 -14.10 9.64 28.32
N VAL A 306 -13.84 10.94 28.39
CA VAL A 306 -13.03 11.66 27.39
C VAL A 306 -11.75 12.15 28.07
N PRO A 307 -10.62 12.22 27.35
CA PRO A 307 -9.38 12.75 27.91
C PRO A 307 -9.60 14.21 28.34
N ALA A 308 -8.90 14.64 29.39
CA ALA A 308 -8.97 16.05 29.82
C ALA A 308 -8.57 16.99 28.66
N PRO A 309 -9.10 18.22 28.56
CA PRO A 309 -8.88 19.09 27.39
C PRO A 309 -7.42 19.42 27.09
N ASN A 310 -6.54 19.29 28.07
CA ASN A 310 -5.09 19.51 27.98
C ASN A 310 -4.27 18.20 27.85
N ALA A 311 -4.93 17.04 27.85
CA ALA A 311 -4.32 15.74 27.63
C ALA A 311 -4.38 15.34 26.14
N ASP A 312 -3.64 14.30 25.78
CA ASP A 312 -3.64 13.75 24.43
C ASP A 312 -5.04 13.23 24.05
N GLN A 313 -5.60 13.81 22.98
CA GLN A 313 -6.92 13.48 22.43
C GLN A 313 -6.89 12.36 21.39
N THR A 314 -5.70 11.85 21.08
CA THR A 314 -5.49 10.82 20.05
C THR A 314 -5.00 9.53 20.70
N GLN A 315 -5.16 8.38 20.05
CA GLN A 315 -4.59 7.10 20.47
C GLN A 315 -3.91 6.40 19.29
N GLY A 316 -2.94 5.53 19.58
CA GLY A 316 -2.36 4.64 18.57
C GLY A 316 -3.39 3.69 17.95
N CYS A 317 -3.38 3.57 16.62
CA CYS A 317 -4.30 2.76 15.83
C CYS A 317 -3.64 2.22 14.57
N ILE A 318 -4.29 1.27 13.91
CA ILE A 318 -3.88 0.72 12.62
C ILE A 318 -4.77 1.31 11.52
N VAL A 319 -4.16 2.04 10.60
CA VAL A 319 -4.85 2.60 9.44
C VAL A 319 -4.31 1.97 8.15
N SER A 320 -5.19 1.82 7.16
CA SER A 320 -4.80 1.35 5.84
C SER A 320 -4.13 2.48 5.06
N ALA A 321 -2.84 2.34 4.77
CA ALA A 321 -2.13 3.24 3.89
C ALA A 321 -1.77 2.57 2.57
N THR A 322 -1.72 3.38 1.51
CA THR A 322 -1.28 2.90 0.20
C THR A 322 0.23 2.83 0.17
N HIS A 323 0.80 1.63 0.10
CA HIS A 323 2.22 1.44 -0.14
C HIS A 323 2.49 1.55 -1.65
N VAL A 324 3.31 2.53 -2.03
CA VAL A 324 3.78 2.71 -3.41
C VAL A 324 5.26 2.32 -3.45
N PRO A 325 5.62 1.18 -4.05
CA PRO A 325 7.02 0.78 -4.12
C PRO A 325 7.81 1.68 -5.06
N LEU A 326 9.11 1.83 -4.76
CA LEU A 326 10.07 2.67 -5.51
C LEU A 326 10.05 2.46 -7.03
N VAL A 327 9.73 1.25 -7.49
CA VAL A 327 9.62 0.93 -8.93
C VAL A 327 8.48 1.71 -9.59
N VAL A 328 7.34 1.88 -8.92
CA VAL A 328 6.20 2.67 -9.41
C VAL A 328 6.60 4.14 -9.47
N GLU A 329 7.26 4.66 -8.43
CA GLU A 329 7.74 6.04 -8.41
C GLU A 329 8.73 6.34 -9.55
N ALA A 330 9.72 5.46 -9.74
CA ALA A 330 10.68 5.58 -10.83
C ALA A 330 9.99 5.55 -12.21
N LEU A 331 8.98 4.68 -12.39
CA LEU A 331 8.22 4.60 -13.62
C LEU A 331 7.46 5.90 -13.93
N VAL A 332 6.83 6.50 -12.91
CA VAL A 332 6.14 7.79 -13.03
C VAL A 332 7.13 8.89 -13.43
N LEU A 333 8.31 8.93 -12.83
CA LEU A 333 9.36 9.90 -13.17
C LEU A 333 9.85 9.73 -14.62
N ILE A 334 10.04 8.50 -15.10
CA ILE A 334 10.43 8.22 -16.49
C ILE A 334 9.36 8.73 -17.46
N ILE A 335 8.08 8.46 -17.18
CA ILE A 335 6.96 8.92 -18.00
C ILE A 335 6.89 10.45 -18.02
N ALA A 336 7.08 11.11 -16.87
CA ALA A 336 7.12 12.56 -16.77
C ALA A 336 8.28 13.15 -17.60
N ALA A 337 9.48 12.59 -17.49
CA ALA A 337 10.64 13.02 -18.29
C ALA A 337 10.41 12.84 -19.80
N LEU A 338 9.83 11.72 -20.23
CA LEU A 338 9.47 11.49 -21.64
C LEU A 338 8.45 12.52 -22.13
N LEU A 339 7.46 12.87 -21.32
CA LEU A 339 6.47 13.87 -21.66
C LEU A 339 7.13 15.24 -21.89
N VAL A 340 8.05 15.65 -21.01
CA VAL A 340 8.82 16.89 -21.15
C VAL A 340 9.70 16.87 -22.41
N ILE A 341 10.39 15.77 -22.69
CA ILE A 341 11.21 15.64 -23.90
C ILE A 341 10.35 15.76 -25.17
N LEU A 342 9.20 15.08 -25.20
CA LEU A 342 8.29 15.11 -26.35
C LEU A 342 7.65 16.48 -26.56
N THR A 343 7.27 17.20 -25.50
CA THR A 343 6.74 18.56 -25.62
C THR A 343 7.79 19.53 -26.15
N VAL A 344 9.03 19.47 -25.64
CA VAL A 344 10.15 20.30 -26.13
C VAL A 344 10.45 19.99 -27.59
N LEU A 345 10.50 18.71 -27.98
CA LEU A 345 10.71 18.30 -29.37
C LEU A 345 9.59 18.81 -30.28
N LEU A 346 8.33 18.66 -29.85
CA LEU A 346 7.18 19.16 -30.61
C LEU A 346 7.27 20.66 -30.82
N ALA A 347 7.49 21.43 -29.75
CA ALA A 347 7.65 22.87 -29.81
C ALA A 347 8.79 23.26 -30.76
N SER A 348 9.94 22.58 -30.67
CA SER A 348 11.08 22.84 -31.56
C SER A 348 10.77 22.57 -33.04
N TYR A 349 10.02 21.51 -33.35
CA TYR A 349 9.64 21.18 -34.72
C TYR A 349 8.57 22.12 -35.25
N VAL A 350 7.59 22.51 -34.43
CA VAL A 350 6.58 23.50 -34.80
C VAL A 350 7.23 24.85 -35.09
N LEU A 351 8.15 25.32 -34.23
CA LEU A 351 8.91 26.55 -34.46
C LEU A 351 9.71 26.49 -35.78
N ARG A 352 10.39 25.37 -36.06
CA ARG A 352 11.12 25.18 -37.32
C ARG A 352 10.20 25.16 -38.56
N LEU A 353 9.01 24.58 -38.44
CA LEU A 353 8.00 24.60 -39.51
C LEU A 353 7.43 26.01 -39.72
N TRP A 354 7.26 26.78 -38.65
CA TRP A 354 6.79 28.17 -38.72
C TRP A 354 7.80 29.11 -39.38
N ALA A 355 9.10 28.88 -39.16
CA ALA A 355 10.18 29.67 -39.75
C ALA A 355 10.43 29.40 -41.24
N LYS A 356 9.76 28.41 -41.85
CA LYS A 356 9.92 28.06 -43.27
C LYS A 356 8.91 28.78 -44.17
N ASP A 357 9.33 28.96 -45.43
CA ASP A 357 8.72 29.82 -46.44
C ASP A 357 7.21 29.55 -46.69
N ARG A 358 6.42 30.61 -46.94
CA ARG A 358 4.93 30.53 -47.05
C ARG A 358 4.47 29.53 -48.11
N VAL A 359 5.21 29.42 -49.23
CA VAL A 359 4.89 28.53 -50.35
C VAL A 359 5.07 27.06 -49.97
N LEU A 360 6.08 26.73 -49.15
CA LEU A 360 6.28 25.38 -48.64
C LEU A 360 5.22 25.00 -47.61
N LYS A 361 4.77 25.98 -46.81
CA LYS A 361 3.77 25.80 -45.76
C LYS A 361 2.44 25.27 -46.32
N VAL A 362 1.99 25.78 -47.47
CA VAL A 362 0.78 25.31 -48.16
C VAL A 362 0.91 23.84 -48.57
N ALA A 363 2.03 23.47 -49.21
CA ALA A 363 2.26 22.09 -49.66
C ALA A 363 2.41 21.07 -48.52
N THR A 364 2.89 21.49 -47.34
CA THR A 364 2.99 20.61 -46.15
C THR A 364 1.77 20.59 -45.25
N ASN A 365 0.86 21.56 -45.36
CA ASN A 365 -0.43 21.50 -44.65
C ASN A 365 -1.31 20.38 -45.22
N ASP A 366 -1.14 20.05 -46.49
CA ASP A 366 -1.82 18.93 -47.15
C ASP A 366 -1.23 17.55 -46.81
N LEU A 367 -0.16 17.48 -45.99
CA LEU A 367 0.37 16.20 -45.53
C LEU A 367 -0.60 15.61 -44.49
N PRO A 368 -1.11 14.37 -44.71
CA PRO A 368 -2.01 13.74 -43.78
C PRO A 368 -1.41 13.61 -42.38
N ASP A 369 -2.16 14.01 -41.36
CA ASP A 369 -1.75 13.96 -39.96
C ASP A 369 -2.56 12.95 -39.12
N THR A 370 -3.51 12.26 -39.75
CA THR A 370 -4.34 11.19 -39.15
C THR A 370 -4.40 9.98 -40.07
N VAL A 371 -4.67 8.81 -39.49
CA VAL A 371 -4.87 7.56 -40.27
C VAL A 371 -6.00 7.72 -41.30
N VAL A 372 -7.07 8.44 -40.94
CA VAL A 372 -8.18 8.75 -41.83
C VAL A 372 -7.72 9.61 -43.00
N ALA A 373 -6.91 10.65 -42.74
CA ALA A 373 -6.36 11.49 -43.80
C ALA A 373 -5.40 10.70 -44.72
N TRP A 374 -4.67 9.72 -44.18
CA TRP A 374 -3.85 8.82 -45.00
C TRP A 374 -4.71 7.90 -45.87
N ALA A 375 -5.83 7.39 -45.35
CA ALA A 375 -6.78 6.58 -46.09
C ALA A 375 -7.49 7.37 -47.21
N THR A 376 -7.87 8.63 -46.96
CA THR A 376 -8.48 9.50 -47.97
C THR A 376 -7.49 9.88 -49.06
N LEU A 377 -6.23 10.16 -48.73
CA LEU A 377 -5.18 10.40 -49.71
C LEU A 377 -4.96 9.16 -50.59
N ALA A 378 -4.90 7.97 -49.99
CA ALA A 378 -4.77 6.72 -50.74
C ALA A 378 -5.98 6.45 -51.66
N ALA A 379 -7.20 6.72 -51.21
CA ALA A 379 -8.41 6.59 -52.02
C ALA A 379 -8.42 7.56 -53.20
N LYS A 380 -7.99 8.81 -52.99
CA LYS A 380 -7.86 9.84 -54.02
C LYS A 380 -6.85 9.44 -55.10
N GLU A 381 -5.68 8.93 -54.71
CA GLU A 381 -4.68 8.45 -55.66
C GLU A 381 -5.16 7.22 -56.44
N HIS A 382 -5.90 6.31 -55.80
CA HIS A 382 -6.50 5.15 -56.48
C HIS A 382 -7.54 5.54 -57.55
N GLN A 383 -8.33 6.58 -57.30
CA GLN A 383 -9.26 7.12 -58.31
C GLN A 383 -8.53 7.76 -59.48
N LEU A 384 -7.45 8.50 -59.22
CA LEU A 384 -6.63 9.13 -60.25
C LEU A 384 -5.88 8.10 -61.11
N SER A 385 -5.40 7.00 -60.52
CA SER A 385 -4.74 5.93 -61.29
C SER A 385 -5.70 5.22 -62.24
N LYS A 386 -6.99 5.05 -61.85
CA LYS A 386 -8.04 4.51 -62.73
C LYS A 386 -8.32 5.41 -63.94
N GLN A 387 -8.20 6.74 -63.79
CA GLN A 387 -8.39 7.67 -64.90
C GLN A 387 -7.18 7.73 -65.86
N ALA A 388 -5.98 7.38 -65.39
CA ALA A 388 -4.73 7.49 -66.15
C ALA A 388 -4.32 6.22 -66.91
N ALA A 389 -5.22 5.24 -67.10
CA ALA A 389 -4.94 3.95 -67.77
C ALA A 389 -3.82 3.10 -67.13
N VAL A 390 -3.46 3.35 -65.86
CA VAL A 390 -2.49 2.53 -65.11
C VAL A 390 -3.23 1.69 -64.08
N THR A 391 -3.59 0.46 -64.47
CA THR A 391 -4.26 -0.54 -63.63
C THR A 391 -3.27 -1.58 -63.11
N ALA A 392 -2.39 -1.18 -62.20
CA ALA A 392 -1.64 -2.13 -61.39
C ALA A 392 -2.23 -2.16 -59.97
N GLN A 393 -2.75 -3.32 -59.55
CA GLN A 393 -3.10 -3.56 -58.14
C GLN A 393 -1.80 -3.60 -57.32
N VAL A 394 -1.55 -2.56 -56.54
CA VAL A 394 -0.36 -2.47 -55.68
C VAL A 394 -0.52 -3.41 -54.49
N ARG A 395 0.36 -4.41 -54.35
CA ARG A 395 0.35 -5.29 -53.17
C ARG A 395 0.96 -4.57 -51.98
N GLN A 396 0.49 -4.84 -50.75
CA GLN A 396 1.05 -4.21 -49.53
C GLN A 396 2.58 -4.35 -49.42
N LYS A 397 3.15 -5.47 -49.88
CA LYS A 397 4.61 -5.72 -49.90
C LYS A 397 5.39 -4.81 -50.85
N GLU A 398 4.73 -4.21 -51.84
CA GLU A 398 5.36 -3.34 -52.84
C GLU A 398 5.52 -1.90 -52.32
N LEU A 399 4.74 -1.50 -51.30
CA LEU A 399 4.80 -0.17 -50.67
C LEU A 399 6.18 0.19 -50.09
N LYS A 400 7.04 -0.81 -49.86
CA LYS A 400 8.42 -0.62 -49.38
C LYS A 400 9.28 0.24 -50.32
N ASN A 401 8.92 0.31 -51.61
CA ASN A 401 9.62 1.06 -52.66
C ASN A 401 8.89 2.35 -53.04
N TRP A 402 7.86 2.74 -52.30
CA TRP A 402 7.07 3.93 -52.58
C TRP A 402 7.52 5.10 -51.70
N VAL A 403 7.36 6.30 -52.24
CA VAL A 403 7.74 7.57 -51.61
C VAL A 403 6.58 8.54 -51.66
N VAL A 404 6.47 9.33 -50.59
CA VAL A 404 5.58 10.49 -50.51
C VAL A 404 6.42 11.70 -50.83
N GLY A 405 6.13 12.38 -51.93
CA GLY A 405 6.91 13.50 -52.42
C GLY A 405 6.06 14.58 -53.07
N LEU A 406 6.70 15.70 -53.38
CA LEU A 406 6.07 16.80 -54.11
C LEU A 406 6.32 16.63 -55.61
N GLU A 407 5.26 16.47 -56.38
CA GLU A 407 5.29 16.51 -57.85
C GLU A 407 4.96 17.93 -58.32
N VAL A 408 5.69 18.42 -59.33
CA VAL A 408 5.40 19.70 -59.98
C VAL A 408 4.62 19.42 -61.25
N LEU A 409 3.33 19.76 -61.27
CA LEU A 409 2.46 19.65 -62.44
C LEU A 409 1.97 21.04 -62.81
N ASN A 410 2.31 21.51 -64.02
CA ASN A 410 1.90 22.82 -64.55
C ASN A 410 2.21 24.01 -63.60
N GLY A 411 3.38 23.98 -62.95
CA GLY A 411 3.80 25.03 -62.01
C GLY A 411 3.24 24.92 -60.59
N TYR A 412 2.30 24.00 -60.33
CA TYR A 412 1.76 23.74 -59.00
C TYR A 412 2.44 22.53 -58.36
N ARG A 413 2.86 22.69 -57.09
CA ARG A 413 3.42 21.61 -56.28
C ARG A 413 2.29 20.86 -55.59
N ARG A 414 2.17 19.55 -55.85
CA ARG A 414 1.16 18.69 -55.22
C ARG A 414 1.83 17.50 -54.54
N LEU A 415 1.34 17.15 -53.35
CA LEU A 415 1.77 15.95 -52.64
C LEU A 415 1.22 14.70 -53.32
N ARG A 416 2.08 13.70 -53.59
CA ARG A 416 1.69 12.45 -54.21
C ARG A 416 2.43 11.25 -53.63
N ILE A 417 1.79 10.09 -53.66
CA ILE A 417 2.37 8.80 -53.31
C ILE A 417 2.74 8.11 -54.62
N MET A 418 4.03 7.88 -54.86
CA MET A 418 4.52 7.36 -56.14
C MET A 418 5.60 6.30 -55.94
N PRO A 419 5.85 5.41 -56.93
CA PRO A 419 7.02 4.54 -56.92
C PRO A 419 8.28 5.40 -56.90
N LYS A 420 9.33 4.96 -56.19
CA LYS A 420 10.60 5.69 -56.11
C LYS A 420 11.18 6.04 -57.50
N ASP A 421 10.97 5.14 -58.46
CA ASP A 421 11.50 5.27 -59.83
C ASP A 421 10.73 6.30 -60.69
N ALA A 422 9.59 6.81 -60.20
CA ALA A 422 8.81 7.84 -60.88
C ALA A 422 9.28 9.27 -60.56
N ILE A 423 10.21 9.44 -59.61
CA ILE A 423 10.85 10.73 -59.36
C ILE A 423 11.83 10.98 -60.52
N ARG A 424 11.45 11.84 -61.47
CA ARG A 424 12.40 12.39 -62.43
C ARG A 424 13.33 13.34 -61.68
N ASP A 425 14.63 13.04 -61.68
CA ASP A 425 15.68 13.94 -61.20
C ASP A 425 15.77 15.15 -62.15
N GLU A 426 14.85 16.10 -62.02
CA GLU A 426 15.08 17.43 -62.57
C GLU A 426 16.07 18.16 -61.64
N LEU A 427 17.14 18.65 -62.28
CA LEU A 427 18.33 19.32 -61.75
C LEU A 427 18.11 20.20 -60.50
N PRO A 428 19.18 20.46 -59.70
CA PRO A 428 19.08 21.39 -58.58
C PRO A 428 18.54 22.73 -59.07
N LEU A 429 17.54 23.24 -58.35
CA LEU A 429 17.07 24.61 -58.48
C LEU A 429 18.28 25.49 -58.19
N GLN A 430 18.86 26.09 -59.24
CA GLN A 430 19.69 27.28 -59.08
C GLN A 430 18.90 28.26 -58.23
N ASP A 431 19.53 28.72 -57.15
CA ASP A 431 19.02 29.82 -56.34
C ASP A 431 18.61 30.94 -57.28
N GLY A 432 17.33 31.33 -57.17
CA GLY A 432 16.72 32.34 -58.01
C GLY A 432 17.54 33.62 -57.97
N VAL A 433 18.23 33.87 -59.08
CA VAL A 433 18.73 35.17 -59.50
C VAL A 433 17.56 36.15 -59.45
N ASN A 434 17.84 37.30 -58.83
CA ASN A 434 17.02 38.50 -58.78
C ASN A 434 16.27 38.75 -60.09
N ALA A 435 14.94 38.63 -60.05
CA ALA A 435 14.06 39.12 -61.10
C ALA A 435 13.32 40.37 -60.59
N SER A 436 14.05 41.46 -60.36
CA SER A 436 13.49 42.81 -60.36
C SER A 436 14.60 43.87 -60.42
N GLU A 437 15.29 43.99 -61.54
CA GLU A 437 16.03 45.22 -61.88
C GLU A 437 16.25 45.31 -63.41
N HIS A 438 15.69 46.38 -64.00
CA HIS A 438 15.91 46.96 -65.34
C HIS A 438 15.57 46.09 -66.58
N GLY A 439 14.79 46.51 -67.58
CA GLY A 439 14.27 47.84 -67.97
C GLY A 439 14.44 47.99 -69.48
N LEU A 440 13.43 48.51 -70.20
CA LEU A 440 13.62 49.09 -71.54
C LEU A 440 12.49 50.10 -71.84
N LEU A 441 12.85 51.37 -71.69
CA LEU A 441 12.24 52.55 -72.31
C LEU A 441 12.65 52.62 -73.79
N ALA A 442 11.75 53.03 -74.69
CA ALA A 442 11.93 54.17 -75.60
C ALA A 442 10.71 54.41 -76.53
N THR A 443 10.26 55.68 -76.51
CA THR A 443 9.62 56.59 -77.51
C THR A 443 9.77 56.26 -79.01
N PRO A 444 8.98 56.87 -79.94
CA PRO A 444 8.34 58.20 -79.94
C PRO A 444 6.83 58.25 -79.70
#